data_AF-A0A2T2SFE1-F1
#
_entry.id   AF-A0A2T2SFE1-F1
#
_cell.length_a   1.000
_cell.length_b   1.000
_cell.length_c   1.000
_cell.angle_alpha   90.00
_cell.angle_beta   90.00
_cell.angle_gamma   90.00
#
_symmetry.space_group_name_H-M   'P 1'
#
loop_
_entity.id
_entity.type
_entity.pdbx_description
1 polymer ?
#
loop_
_entity_poly.entity_id
_entity_poly.type
_entity_poly.pdbx_seq_one_letter_code
_entity_poly.pdbx_strand_id
1 'polypeptide(L)'
;QDPTNPTFEGCFAHKQTGRSGTGYTHDAQCVVYDGPDQEYQGREICIGSNETHVSVADVTDKENPKAISKVSYPDHAYVHQGWFTENQRYFYQNDELDEIQGKTENTRTLVWDMKDLDNPKLIDELQLPEKSTDHNLYVKGEKMYQSNYKSGLRILDISNPTEPKEVAHFDTQPYGKNDSGFQGSWSNYPYFESGIVVVSSIGEGLFVLQPSQPEL
;
A
#
# COMPACT_ATOMS: atom_id res chain seq x y z
N GLN A 1 -1.35 -24.54 -8.96
CA GLN A 1 -0.41 -25.19 -8.02
C GLN A 1 -1.18 -25.83 -6.88
N ASP A 2 -0.56 -26.76 -6.14
CA ASP A 2 -1.12 -27.39 -4.94
C ASP A 2 -0.76 -26.53 -3.70
N PRO A 3 -1.72 -25.85 -3.05
CA PRO A 3 -1.44 -25.00 -1.89
C PRO A 3 -0.88 -25.75 -0.68
N THR A 4 -1.10 -27.06 -0.61
CA THR A 4 -0.62 -27.89 0.52
C THR A 4 0.82 -28.38 0.32
N ASN A 5 1.36 -28.24 -0.90
CA ASN A 5 2.71 -28.65 -1.24
C ASN A 5 3.39 -27.56 -2.09
N PRO A 6 3.77 -26.42 -1.48
CA PRO A 6 4.41 -25.33 -2.20
C PRO A 6 5.79 -25.75 -2.71
N THR A 7 6.07 -25.44 -3.97
CA THR A 7 7.39 -25.61 -4.60
C THR A 7 8.05 -24.25 -4.79
N PHE A 8 9.37 -24.23 -4.72
CA PHE A 8 10.12 -23.03 -5.10
C PHE A 8 10.00 -22.82 -6.61
N GLU A 9 9.56 -21.64 -7.02
CA GLU A 9 9.39 -21.27 -8.43
C GLU A 9 10.46 -20.29 -8.93
N GLY A 10 10.95 -19.42 -8.05
CA GLY A 10 11.89 -18.38 -8.45
C GLY A 10 12.14 -17.37 -7.33
N CYS A 11 13.10 -16.48 -7.57
CA CYS A 11 13.42 -15.37 -6.67
C CYS A 11 13.78 -14.15 -7.51
N PHE A 12 13.42 -12.97 -7.00
CA PHE A 12 13.73 -11.70 -7.63
C PHE A 12 14.36 -10.76 -6.59
N ALA A 13 15.34 -9.97 -7.05
CA ALA A 13 15.93 -8.90 -6.25
C ALA A 13 16.32 -7.73 -7.16
N HIS A 14 15.66 -6.59 -6.99
CA HIS A 14 15.99 -5.39 -7.75
C HIS A 14 17.22 -4.70 -7.13
N LYS A 15 18.42 -5.05 -7.58
CA LYS A 15 19.67 -4.48 -7.07
C LYS A 15 19.67 -2.94 -7.07
N GLN A 16 20.40 -2.37 -6.12
CA GLN A 16 20.45 -0.92 -5.83
C GLN A 16 19.14 -0.35 -5.26
N THR A 17 18.20 -1.21 -4.86
CA THR A 17 17.09 -0.88 -3.94
C THR A 17 17.30 -1.62 -2.61
N GLY A 18 16.48 -1.36 -1.60
CA GLY A 18 16.72 -1.81 -0.23
C GLY A 18 17.80 -0.98 0.46
N ARG A 19 17.75 -0.88 1.80
CA ARG A 19 18.74 -0.11 2.58
C ARG A 19 20.17 -0.64 2.47
N SER A 20 20.32 -1.93 2.17
CA SER A 20 21.62 -2.57 1.89
C SER A 20 21.96 -2.62 0.39
N GLY A 21 21.12 -2.08 -0.49
CA GLY A 21 21.33 -2.12 -1.94
C GLY A 21 21.18 -3.51 -2.58
N THR A 22 20.73 -4.51 -1.82
CA THR A 22 20.62 -5.91 -2.24
C THR A 22 19.34 -6.21 -3.00
N GLY A 23 18.35 -5.30 -2.99
CA GLY A 23 17.03 -5.53 -3.58
C GLY A 23 16.02 -6.18 -2.65
N TYR A 24 16.20 -6.06 -1.32
CA TYR A 24 15.20 -6.50 -0.35
C TYR A 24 13.86 -5.81 -0.62
N THR A 25 12.80 -6.61 -0.59
CA THR A 25 11.40 -6.19 -0.77
C THR A 25 10.68 -6.46 0.55
N HIS A 26 10.16 -5.41 1.18
CA HIS A 26 9.46 -5.50 2.45
C HIS A 26 8.04 -6.02 2.26
N ASP A 27 7.33 -5.45 1.29
CA ASP A 27 6.02 -5.90 0.82
C ASP A 27 5.98 -5.85 -0.70
N ALA A 28 5.14 -6.66 -1.32
CA ALA A 28 4.90 -6.64 -2.75
C ALA A 28 3.44 -6.94 -3.09
N GLN A 29 2.90 -6.17 -4.04
CA GLN A 29 1.67 -6.53 -4.71
C GLN A 29 1.98 -7.11 -6.10
N CYS A 30 1.60 -8.37 -6.32
CA CYS A 30 1.70 -9.02 -7.62
C CYS A 30 0.31 -9.23 -8.24
N VAL A 31 0.15 -8.87 -9.50
CA VAL A 31 -1.10 -8.96 -10.26
C VAL A 31 -0.87 -9.58 -11.63
N VAL A 32 -1.89 -10.23 -12.18
CA VAL A 32 -1.98 -10.35 -13.65
C VAL A 32 -2.41 -8.97 -14.14
N TYR A 33 -1.49 -8.29 -14.84
CA TYR A 33 -1.65 -6.89 -15.15
C TYR A 33 -2.71 -6.69 -16.23
N ASP A 34 -3.70 -5.87 -15.93
CA ASP A 34 -4.79 -5.46 -16.83
C ASP A 34 -4.90 -3.93 -16.89
N GLY A 35 -3.82 -3.25 -16.52
CA GLY A 35 -3.75 -1.80 -16.50
C GLY A 35 -3.53 -1.17 -17.87
N PRO A 36 -3.34 0.16 -17.90
CA PRO A 36 -3.24 0.94 -19.14
C PRO A 36 -1.95 0.74 -19.96
N ASP A 37 -0.89 0.14 -19.40
CA ASP A 37 0.35 -0.10 -20.14
C ASP A 37 0.24 -1.35 -21.02
N GLN A 38 0.05 -1.14 -22.33
CA GLN A 38 -0.20 -2.21 -23.29
C GLN A 38 0.96 -3.20 -23.44
N GLU A 39 2.21 -2.81 -23.13
CA GLU A 39 3.36 -3.71 -23.26
C GLU A 39 3.30 -4.89 -22.26
N TYR A 40 2.68 -4.65 -21.11
CA TYR A 40 2.67 -5.55 -19.97
C TYR A 40 1.28 -6.16 -19.69
N GLN A 41 0.25 -5.83 -20.47
CA GLN A 41 -1.06 -6.46 -20.32
C GLN A 41 -0.98 -8.00 -20.42
N GLY A 42 -1.65 -8.67 -19.50
CA GLY A 42 -1.66 -10.12 -19.35
C GLY A 42 -0.40 -10.71 -18.71
N ARG A 43 0.60 -9.90 -18.36
CA ARG A 43 1.82 -10.36 -17.67
C ARG A 43 1.63 -10.39 -16.16
N GLU A 44 2.42 -11.19 -15.47
CA GLU A 44 2.47 -11.15 -14.01
C GLU A 44 3.43 -10.05 -13.57
N ILE A 45 2.89 -8.94 -13.08
CA ILE A 45 3.66 -7.77 -12.65
C ILE A 45 3.63 -7.66 -11.13
N CYS A 46 4.81 -7.50 -10.53
CA CYS A 46 4.96 -7.23 -9.10
C CYS A 46 5.48 -5.82 -8.86
N ILE A 47 4.82 -5.10 -7.95
CA ILE A 47 5.28 -3.82 -7.41
C ILE A 47 5.82 -4.07 -6.01
N GLY A 48 7.12 -3.90 -5.83
CA GLY A 48 7.82 -4.09 -4.57
C GLY A 48 8.06 -2.77 -3.83
N SER A 49 7.77 -2.77 -2.53
CA SER A 49 8.15 -1.72 -1.59
C SER A 49 9.50 -2.07 -0.97
N ASN A 50 10.57 -1.50 -1.53
CA ASN A 50 11.94 -1.96 -1.26
C ASN A 50 12.68 -1.03 -0.29
N GLU A 51 12.01 -0.55 0.76
CA GLU A 51 12.52 0.34 1.83
C GLU A 51 13.02 1.73 1.39
N THR A 52 13.38 1.89 0.13
CA THR A 52 14.06 3.05 -0.48
C THR A 52 13.46 3.44 -1.83
N HIS A 53 12.85 2.48 -2.51
CA HIS A 53 12.29 2.63 -3.85
C HIS A 53 11.01 1.80 -3.97
N VAL A 54 10.11 2.25 -4.84
CA VAL A 54 9.10 1.39 -5.45
C VAL A 54 9.77 0.69 -6.64
N SER A 55 9.74 -0.64 -6.66
CA SER A 55 10.33 -1.48 -7.71
C SER A 55 9.23 -2.09 -8.57
N VAL A 56 9.38 -2.06 -9.89
CA VAL A 56 8.46 -2.70 -10.84
C VAL A 56 9.18 -3.88 -11.49
N ALA A 57 8.56 -5.05 -11.49
CA ALA A 57 9.12 -6.27 -12.05
C ALA A 57 8.10 -7.08 -12.84
N ASP A 58 8.53 -7.63 -13.97
CA ASP A 58 7.84 -8.69 -14.71
C ASP A 58 8.33 -10.04 -14.21
N VAL A 59 7.42 -10.78 -13.56
CA VAL A 59 7.71 -12.10 -13.01
C VAL A 59 7.00 -13.20 -13.80
N THR A 60 6.52 -12.93 -15.01
CA THR A 60 5.78 -13.90 -15.85
C THR A 60 6.60 -15.17 -16.04
N ASP A 61 7.87 -15.02 -16.41
CA ASP A 61 8.86 -16.09 -16.44
C ASP A 61 9.51 -16.25 -15.06
N LYS A 62 9.14 -17.32 -14.36
CA LYS A 62 9.59 -17.58 -12.98
C LYS A 62 11.08 -17.95 -12.90
N GLU A 63 11.64 -18.49 -13.96
CA GLU A 63 13.07 -18.82 -14.04
C GLU A 63 13.93 -17.58 -14.32
N ASN A 64 13.34 -16.54 -14.91
CA ASN A 64 14.02 -15.30 -15.25
C ASN A 64 13.17 -14.04 -15.02
N PRO A 65 12.84 -13.71 -13.76
CA PRO A 65 12.15 -12.45 -13.44
C PRO A 65 12.98 -11.24 -13.86
N LYS A 66 12.30 -10.22 -14.42
CA LYS A 66 12.94 -9.02 -14.98
C LYS A 66 12.53 -7.78 -14.22
N ALA A 67 13.51 -6.98 -13.82
CA ALA A 67 13.24 -5.62 -13.37
C ALA A 67 12.81 -4.77 -14.58
N ILE A 68 11.70 -4.03 -14.44
CA ILE A 68 11.22 -3.06 -15.42
C ILE A 68 11.79 -1.68 -15.06
N SER A 69 11.40 -1.17 -13.89
CA SER A 69 11.79 0.15 -13.42
C SER A 69 11.90 0.20 -11.89
N LYS A 70 12.47 1.29 -11.40
CA LYS A 70 12.44 1.66 -9.98
C LYS A 70 12.37 3.16 -9.86
N VAL A 71 11.57 3.62 -8.92
CA VAL A 71 11.36 5.04 -8.66
C VAL A 71 11.50 5.31 -7.17
N SER A 72 11.89 6.53 -6.84
CA SER A 72 11.94 7.06 -5.48
C SER A 72 11.38 8.48 -5.48
N TYR A 73 11.26 9.05 -4.30
CA TYR A 73 10.68 10.37 -4.06
C TYR A 73 11.49 11.10 -2.98
N PRO A 74 11.38 12.44 -2.91
CA PRO A 74 11.99 13.21 -1.84
C PRO A 74 11.50 12.72 -0.47
N ASP A 75 12.38 12.79 0.53
CA ASP A 75 12.02 12.57 1.93
C ASP A 75 11.39 11.19 2.24
N HIS A 76 11.73 10.16 1.46
CA HIS A 76 11.43 8.78 1.82
C HIS A 76 12.19 8.36 3.10
N ALA A 77 11.63 7.43 3.87
CA ALA A 77 12.25 6.89 5.07
C ALA A 77 12.24 5.35 5.09
N TYR A 78 11.11 4.75 4.78
CA TYR A 78 10.86 3.32 4.66
C TYR A 78 9.69 3.05 3.71
N VAL A 79 9.97 2.97 2.41
CA VAL A 79 8.98 2.56 1.40
C VAL A 79 8.40 1.19 1.81
N HIS A 80 7.18 1.19 2.33
CA HIS A 80 6.66 0.11 3.17
C HIS A 80 5.72 -0.82 2.43
N GLN A 81 4.56 -0.31 1.99
CA GLN A 81 3.52 -1.10 1.34
C GLN A 81 2.69 -0.23 0.41
N GLY A 82 2.11 -0.84 -0.62
CA GLY A 82 1.23 -0.14 -1.52
C GLY A 82 0.27 -1.06 -2.27
N TRP A 83 -0.71 -0.46 -2.93
CA TRP A 83 -1.78 -1.17 -3.62
C TRP A 83 -2.29 -0.41 -4.84
N PHE A 84 -2.54 -1.16 -5.91
CA PHE A 84 -3.19 -0.66 -7.12
C PHE A 84 -4.66 -0.33 -6.89
N THR A 85 -5.13 0.67 -7.62
CA THR A 85 -6.55 0.83 -7.98
C THR A 85 -7.04 -0.36 -8.80
N GLU A 86 -8.36 -0.61 -8.83
CA GLU A 86 -8.96 -1.74 -9.56
C GLU A 86 -8.60 -1.78 -11.05
N ASN A 87 -8.44 -0.60 -11.68
CA ASN A 87 -8.01 -0.49 -13.08
C ASN A 87 -6.49 -0.52 -13.26
N GLN A 88 -5.74 -0.75 -12.18
CA GLN A 88 -4.27 -0.88 -12.11
C GLN A 88 -3.50 0.28 -12.74
N ARG A 89 -4.12 1.46 -12.83
CA ARG A 89 -3.46 2.67 -13.33
C ARG A 89 -2.75 3.44 -12.23
N TYR A 90 -3.40 3.61 -11.09
CA TYR A 90 -2.83 4.33 -9.96
C TYR A 90 -2.40 3.36 -8.88
N PHE A 91 -1.27 3.66 -8.24
CA PHE A 91 -0.73 2.88 -7.13
C PHE A 91 -0.54 3.79 -5.92
N TYR A 92 -1.17 3.43 -4.82
CA TYR A 92 -1.04 4.13 -3.55
C TYR A 92 0.07 3.49 -2.73
N GLN A 93 0.96 4.30 -2.16
CA GLN A 93 2.13 3.84 -1.42
C GLN A 93 2.24 4.58 -0.10
N ASN A 94 2.57 3.83 0.95
CA ASN A 94 2.79 4.31 2.30
C ASN A 94 4.30 4.21 2.69
N ASP A 95 4.74 5.06 3.60
CA ASP A 95 6.12 5.17 4.07
C ASP A 95 6.18 5.16 5.61
N GLU A 96 6.29 3.97 6.18
CA GLU A 96 6.06 3.72 7.62
C GLU A 96 6.95 4.52 8.58
N LEU A 97 8.06 5.11 8.13
CA LEU A 97 8.96 5.83 9.03
C LEU A 97 9.04 7.33 8.76
N ASP A 98 8.29 7.86 7.81
CA ASP A 98 8.45 9.25 7.38
C ASP A 98 7.91 10.24 8.44
N GLU A 99 6.80 9.95 9.14
CA GLU A 99 6.32 10.79 10.25
C GLU A 99 7.22 10.64 11.48
N ILE A 100 7.66 9.42 11.77
CA ILE A 100 8.55 9.12 12.91
C ILE A 100 9.89 9.84 12.77
N GLN A 101 10.41 9.95 11.54
CA GLN A 101 11.66 10.65 11.23
C GLN A 101 11.46 12.15 10.97
N GLY A 102 10.24 12.67 11.08
CA GLY A 102 9.92 14.09 10.87
C GLY A 102 10.13 14.56 9.43
N LYS A 103 9.95 13.66 8.47
CA LYS A 103 9.98 13.93 7.02
C LYS A 103 8.67 14.54 6.53
N THR A 104 7.57 14.17 7.16
CA THR A 104 6.24 14.76 7.03
C THR A 104 5.69 15.02 8.43
N GLU A 105 4.81 16.01 8.57
CA GLU A 105 4.16 16.32 9.86
C GLU A 105 2.92 15.46 10.12
N ASN A 106 2.34 14.95 9.04
CA ASN A 106 1.02 14.34 8.99
C ASN A 106 1.10 12.99 8.26
N THR A 107 0.11 12.13 8.52
CA THR A 107 -0.02 10.81 7.89
C THR A 107 -0.10 10.97 6.37
N ARG A 108 0.82 10.35 5.64
CA ARG A 108 1.01 10.58 4.21
C ARG A 108 0.72 9.34 3.37
N THR A 109 0.18 9.55 2.17
CA THR A 109 0.07 8.49 1.16
C THR A 109 0.46 9.05 -0.20
N LEU A 110 1.41 8.39 -0.85
CA LEU A 110 1.95 8.78 -2.15
C LEU A 110 1.06 8.20 -3.25
N VAL A 111 0.77 8.99 -4.28
CA VAL A 111 -0.05 8.57 -5.44
C VAL A 111 0.80 8.52 -6.70
N TRP A 112 0.97 7.32 -7.25
CA TRP A 112 1.74 7.09 -8.47
C TRP A 112 0.82 6.86 -9.67
N ASP A 113 1.07 7.55 -10.79
CA ASP A 113 0.51 7.17 -12.11
C ASP A 113 1.44 6.11 -12.73
N MET A 114 0.91 4.90 -12.85
CA MET A 114 1.54 3.70 -13.40
C MET A 114 1.11 3.45 -14.85
N LYS A 115 0.72 4.51 -15.57
CA LYS A 115 0.35 4.45 -16.98
C LYS A 115 1.46 3.90 -17.89
N ASP A 116 2.70 4.13 -17.50
CA ASP A 116 3.93 3.67 -18.15
C ASP A 116 4.78 3.01 -17.06
N LEU A 117 4.84 1.69 -17.05
CA LEU A 117 5.53 0.91 -16.03
C LEU A 117 7.07 1.05 -16.12
N ASP A 118 7.59 1.45 -17.28
CA ASP A 118 9.01 1.79 -17.45
C ASP A 118 9.37 3.15 -16.83
N ASN A 119 8.38 4.05 -16.68
CA ASN A 119 8.57 5.36 -16.07
C ASN A 119 7.37 5.81 -15.18
N PRO A 120 7.16 5.14 -14.02
CA PRO A 120 6.15 5.56 -13.06
C PRO A 120 6.35 7.00 -12.57
N LYS A 121 5.25 7.72 -12.32
CA LYS A 121 5.31 9.13 -11.89
C LYS A 121 4.59 9.34 -10.58
N LEU A 122 5.28 9.93 -9.61
CA LEU A 122 4.61 10.52 -8.46
C LEU A 122 3.81 11.73 -8.94
N ILE A 123 2.49 11.71 -8.74
CA ILE A 123 1.59 12.77 -9.20
C ILE A 123 0.92 13.53 -8.07
N ASP A 124 0.86 12.94 -6.87
CA ASP A 124 0.28 13.59 -5.70
C ASP A 124 0.78 12.98 -4.38
N GLU A 125 0.61 13.73 -3.29
CA GLU A 125 0.84 13.30 -1.91
C GLU A 125 -0.40 13.65 -1.08
N LEU A 126 -1.17 12.63 -0.72
CA LEU A 126 -2.30 12.78 0.19
C LEU A 126 -1.79 12.97 1.62
N GLN A 127 -2.31 13.99 2.30
CA GLN A 127 -2.05 14.25 3.72
C GLN A 127 -3.36 14.16 4.50
N LEU A 128 -3.45 13.24 5.45
CA LEU A 128 -4.57 13.18 6.39
C LEU A 128 -4.32 14.13 7.57
N PRO A 129 -5.38 14.62 8.25
CA PRO A 129 -5.23 15.61 9.33
C PRO A 129 -4.50 15.06 10.59
N GLU A 130 -4.40 13.74 10.71
CA GLU A 130 -3.76 13.06 11.82
C GLU A 130 -2.23 13.05 11.69
N LYS A 131 -1.53 12.95 12.82
CA LYS A 131 -0.05 12.89 12.88
C LYS A 131 0.47 11.47 13.13
N SER A 132 -0.39 10.48 12.90
CA SER A 132 -0.05 9.08 13.13
C SER A 132 0.79 8.55 11.98
N THR A 133 1.47 7.44 12.25
CA THR A 133 2.23 6.73 11.23
C THR A 133 1.29 6.04 10.26
N ASP A 134 1.45 6.30 8.96
CA ASP A 134 0.85 5.51 7.90
C ASP A 134 1.45 4.10 7.88
N HIS A 135 0.68 3.09 7.49
CA HIS A 135 1.19 1.71 7.46
C HIS A 135 0.62 0.92 6.29
N ASN A 136 -0.38 0.07 6.49
CA ASN A 136 -0.95 -0.73 5.40
C ASN A 136 -2.19 -0.08 4.81
N LEU A 137 -2.30 -0.09 3.48
CA LEU A 137 -3.51 0.25 2.76
C LEU A 137 -3.94 -0.86 1.81
N TYR A 138 -5.25 -0.98 1.60
CA TYR A 138 -5.83 -1.94 0.68
C TYR A 138 -6.94 -1.28 -0.13
N VAL A 139 -7.04 -1.61 -1.42
CA VAL A 139 -8.13 -1.11 -2.29
C VAL A 139 -9.16 -2.21 -2.50
N LYS A 140 -10.44 -1.84 -2.43
CA LYS A 140 -11.57 -2.66 -2.88
C LYS A 140 -12.61 -1.77 -3.53
N GLY A 141 -12.83 -1.96 -4.83
CA GLY A 141 -13.68 -1.08 -5.62
C GLY A 141 -13.18 0.36 -5.60
N GLU A 142 -14.07 1.29 -5.27
CA GLU A 142 -13.77 2.72 -5.17
C GLU A 142 -13.40 3.16 -3.75
N LYS A 143 -12.93 2.22 -2.90
CA LYS A 143 -12.54 2.52 -1.52
C LYS A 143 -11.10 2.07 -1.24
N MET A 144 -10.38 2.91 -0.49
CA MET A 144 -9.09 2.60 0.10
C MET A 144 -9.23 2.49 1.62
N TYR A 145 -8.72 1.40 2.20
CA TYR A 145 -8.81 1.08 3.62
C TYR A 145 -7.40 1.12 4.22
N GLN A 146 -7.13 2.13 5.03
CA GLN A 146 -5.81 2.37 5.60
C GLN A 146 -5.81 2.04 7.09
N SER A 147 -4.82 1.27 7.51
CA SER A 147 -4.49 1.03 8.90
C SER A 147 -3.37 1.99 9.27
N ASN A 148 -3.68 3.07 9.98
CA ASN A 148 -2.75 4.15 10.29
C ASN A 148 -2.45 4.18 11.79
N TYR A 149 -1.94 3.07 12.31
CA TYR A 149 -1.53 2.87 13.70
C TYR A 149 -2.47 3.54 14.71
N LYS A 150 -2.01 4.57 15.41
CA LYS A 150 -2.74 5.20 16.51
C LYS A 150 -4.00 5.94 16.06
N SER A 151 -4.07 6.34 14.80
CA SER A 151 -5.26 6.95 14.22
C SER A 151 -6.30 5.91 13.75
N GLY A 152 -6.00 4.61 13.87
CA GLY A 152 -6.94 3.53 13.61
C GLY A 152 -7.15 3.21 12.13
N LEU A 153 -8.34 2.69 11.80
CA LEU A 153 -8.77 2.46 10.44
C LEU A 153 -9.28 3.77 9.84
N ARG A 154 -8.83 4.09 8.62
CA ARG A 154 -9.33 5.17 7.78
C ARG A 154 -9.86 4.60 6.48
N ILE A 155 -11.05 5.02 6.07
CA ILE A 155 -11.67 4.60 4.81
C ILE A 155 -11.83 5.83 3.93
N LEU A 156 -11.22 5.77 2.76
CA LEU A 156 -11.24 6.84 1.78
C LEU A 156 -12.03 6.44 0.54
N ASP A 157 -12.78 7.38 0.00
CA ASP A 157 -13.32 7.33 -1.36
C ASP A 157 -12.23 7.67 -2.37
N ILE A 158 -12.06 6.79 -3.35
CA ILE A 158 -11.10 6.92 -4.44
C ILE A 158 -11.77 6.80 -5.81
N SER A 159 -13.07 7.12 -5.91
CA SER A 159 -13.78 7.26 -7.20
C SER A 159 -13.12 8.30 -8.11
N ASN A 160 -12.47 9.31 -7.53
CA ASN A 160 -11.41 10.07 -8.17
C ASN A 160 -10.04 9.63 -7.60
N PRO A 161 -9.28 8.77 -8.30
CA PRO A 161 -8.06 8.19 -7.73
C PRO A 161 -6.96 9.19 -7.36
N THR A 162 -6.95 10.37 -7.99
CA THR A 162 -5.95 11.41 -7.74
C THR A 162 -6.42 12.44 -6.73
N GLU A 163 -7.64 12.31 -6.18
CA GLU A 163 -8.13 13.15 -5.09
C GLU A 163 -8.89 12.30 -4.05
N PRO A 164 -8.20 11.39 -3.31
CA PRO A 164 -8.84 10.58 -2.28
C PRO A 164 -9.49 11.43 -1.18
N LYS A 165 -10.64 10.99 -0.66
CA LYS A 165 -11.37 11.70 0.41
C LYS A 165 -11.76 10.76 1.53
N GLU A 166 -11.42 11.09 2.78
CA GLU A 166 -11.87 10.32 3.93
C GLU A 166 -13.40 10.36 4.07
N VAL A 167 -14.01 9.19 4.20
CA VAL A 167 -15.47 9.01 4.32
C VAL A 167 -15.88 8.30 5.60
N ALA A 168 -14.96 7.59 6.25
CA ALA A 168 -15.20 6.97 7.56
C ALA A 168 -13.87 6.68 8.27
N HIS A 169 -13.95 6.55 9.60
CA HIS A 169 -12.84 6.06 10.40
C HIS A 169 -13.34 5.23 11.58
N PHE A 170 -12.43 4.44 12.15
CA PHE A 170 -12.63 3.76 13.42
C PHE A 170 -11.32 3.78 14.20
N ASP A 171 -11.33 4.46 15.34
CA ASP A 171 -10.18 4.54 16.23
C ASP A 171 -10.07 3.26 17.06
N THR A 172 -9.01 2.48 16.82
CA THR A 172 -8.75 1.27 17.60
C THR A 172 -8.07 1.57 18.93
N GLN A 173 -7.47 2.76 19.10
CA GLN A 173 -6.72 3.17 20.29
C GLN A 173 -7.19 4.55 20.82
N PRO A 174 -8.45 4.65 21.32
CA PRO A 174 -9.06 5.93 21.72
C PRO A 174 -8.49 6.55 23.00
N TYR A 175 -7.56 5.86 23.66
CA TYR A 175 -6.94 6.29 24.91
C TYR A 175 -5.54 6.85 24.66
N GLY A 176 -5.42 7.85 23.78
CA GLY A 176 -4.14 8.43 23.38
C GLY A 176 -4.27 9.66 22.52
N LYS A 177 -3.13 10.24 22.15
CA LYS A 177 -3.05 11.21 21.04
C LYS A 177 -2.72 10.44 19.77
N ASN A 178 -3.20 10.96 18.64
CA ASN A 178 -2.75 10.51 17.32
C ASN A 178 -1.38 11.11 17.02
N ASP A 179 -0.33 10.49 17.56
CA ASP A 179 1.07 10.78 17.28
C ASP A 179 1.73 9.61 16.53
N SER A 180 2.92 9.82 16.01
CA SER A 180 3.67 8.81 15.27
C SER A 180 4.10 7.65 16.18
N GLY A 181 4.17 6.44 15.64
CA GLY A 181 4.57 5.23 16.35
C GLY A 181 3.71 4.01 16.02
N PHE A 182 4.08 2.85 16.58
CA PHE A 182 3.63 1.54 16.10
C PHE A 182 2.49 0.88 16.90
N GLN A 183 1.71 1.63 17.68
CA GLN A 183 0.57 1.08 18.43
C GLN A 183 -0.75 1.38 17.72
N GLY A 184 -1.80 0.61 17.98
CA GLY A 184 -3.07 0.74 17.27
C GLY A 184 -3.16 -0.14 16.00
N SER A 185 -3.95 0.30 15.03
CA SER A 185 -4.33 -0.49 13.85
C SER A 185 -3.12 -0.88 13.00
N TRP A 186 -2.71 -2.15 13.05
CA TRP A 186 -1.62 -2.73 12.26
C TRP A 186 -2.06 -3.07 10.84
N SER A 187 -3.23 -3.68 10.66
CA SER A 187 -3.69 -4.13 9.36
C SER A 187 -5.21 -4.28 9.34
N ASN A 188 -5.78 -4.35 8.14
CA ASN A 188 -7.19 -4.58 7.92
C ASN A 188 -7.43 -5.54 6.74
N TYR A 189 -8.60 -6.16 6.71
CA TYR A 189 -9.04 -7.06 5.65
C TYR A 189 -10.45 -6.65 5.20
N PRO A 190 -10.58 -5.92 4.07
CA PRO A 190 -11.87 -5.42 3.58
C PRO A 190 -12.57 -6.37 2.60
N TYR A 191 -11.99 -7.53 2.30
CA TYR A 191 -12.37 -8.35 1.13
C TYR A 191 -13.52 -9.33 1.35
N PHE A 192 -14.15 -9.38 2.54
CA PHE A 192 -15.34 -10.21 2.72
C PHE A 192 -16.51 -9.73 1.86
N GLU A 193 -17.24 -10.67 1.26
CA GLU A 193 -18.44 -10.38 0.44
C GLU A 193 -19.55 -9.71 1.23
N SER A 194 -19.63 -9.96 2.55
CA SER A 194 -20.57 -9.30 3.46
C SER A 194 -20.35 -7.80 3.61
N GLY A 195 -19.21 -7.27 3.14
CA GLY A 195 -18.80 -5.89 3.39
C GLY A 195 -18.21 -5.66 4.78
N ILE A 196 -18.05 -6.72 5.59
CA ILE A 196 -17.35 -6.66 6.86
C ILE A 196 -15.86 -6.34 6.62
N VAL A 197 -15.32 -5.45 7.44
CA VAL A 197 -13.89 -5.15 7.53
C VAL A 197 -13.38 -5.68 8.85
N VAL A 198 -12.36 -6.54 8.81
CA VAL A 198 -11.68 -7.01 10.02
C VAL A 198 -10.41 -6.18 10.21
N VAL A 199 -10.16 -5.70 11.43
CA VAL A 199 -8.99 -4.87 11.75
C VAL A 199 -8.22 -5.50 12.90
N SER A 200 -6.91 -5.66 12.73
CA SER A 200 -6.00 -6.08 13.80
C SER A 200 -5.28 -4.87 14.40
N SER A 201 -5.28 -4.76 15.71
CA SER A 201 -4.67 -3.66 16.47
C SER A 201 -3.65 -4.18 17.46
N ILE A 202 -2.47 -3.54 17.51
CA ILE A 202 -1.45 -3.82 18.51
C ILE A 202 -1.89 -3.19 19.83
N GLY A 203 -2.18 -4.05 20.81
CA GLY A 203 -2.61 -3.67 22.15
C GLY A 203 -4.08 -4.01 22.42
N GLU A 204 -4.95 -3.83 21.42
CA GLU A 204 -6.41 -3.93 21.57
C GLU A 204 -7.03 -5.18 20.95
N GLY A 205 -6.29 -5.88 20.07
CA GLY A 205 -6.73 -7.15 19.51
C GLY A 205 -7.48 -7.01 18.18
N LEU A 206 -8.59 -7.74 18.02
CA LEU A 206 -9.31 -7.86 16.75
C LEU A 206 -10.65 -7.11 16.80
N PHE A 207 -10.92 -6.31 15.78
CA PHE A 207 -12.20 -5.64 15.57
C PHE A 207 -12.88 -6.17 14.31
N VAL A 208 -14.20 -6.35 14.38
CA VAL A 208 -15.05 -6.77 13.25
C VAL A 208 -16.04 -5.65 13.00
N LEU A 209 -15.85 -4.92 11.90
CA LEU A 209 -16.55 -3.68 11.61
C LEU A 209 -17.47 -3.85 10.40
N GLN A 210 -18.63 -3.22 10.46
CA GLN A 210 -19.49 -3.02 9.30
C GLN A 210 -19.50 -1.52 8.98
N PRO A 211 -18.84 -1.07 7.89
CA PRO A 211 -18.91 0.33 7.49
C PRO A 211 -20.36 0.72 7.17
N SER A 212 -20.88 1.73 7.87
CA SER A 212 -22.19 2.31 7.56
C SER A 212 -22.07 3.24 6.35
N GLN A 213 -23.08 3.24 5.49
CA GLN A 213 -23.24 4.34 4.53
C GLN A 213 -23.53 5.62 5.32
N PRO A 214 -23.01 6.79 4.92
CA PRO A 214 -23.48 8.05 5.50
C PRO A 214 -24.99 8.12 5.32
N GLU A 215 -25.74 8.38 6.39
CA GLU A 215 -27.15 8.75 6.23
C GLU A 215 -27.18 10.08 5.44
N LEU A 216 -27.84 10.06 4.28
CA LEU A 216 -28.09 11.23 3.44
C LEU A 216 -29.11 12.19 4.09
#